data_AF-A0A9E2RAN8-F1
#
_entry.id   AF-A0A9E2RAN8-F1
#
_cell.length_a   1.000
_cell.length_b   1.000
_cell.length_c   1.000
_cell.angle_alpha   90.00
_cell.angle_beta   90.00
_cell.angle_gamma   90.00
#
_symmetry.space_group_name_H-M   'P 1'
#
loop_
_entity.id
_entity.type
_entity.pdbx_description
1 polymer ?
#
loop_
_entity_poly.entity_id
_entity_poly.type
_entity_poly.pdbx_seq_one_letter_code
_entity_poly.pdbx_strand_id
1 'polypeptide(L)'
;MNTRLVAVTILAVVSLMASLMGGCALSRYDQLQRKSDKVESALKSEQKRVLDLNADSTRQARLDHLSDLRLSLSATDIGLSTVKYAVPVDEQDLAYDVIEQVYDTIDWNIPLGPTEAKRPMPAQFTNGKLNLNNLRSNMAPAGQSPATPGIR
;
A
#
# COMPACT_ATOMS: atom_id res chain seq x y z
N MET A 1 -44.53 27.21 34.35
CA MET A 1 -43.22 27.07 33.68
C MET A 1 -43.05 25.61 33.28
N ASN A 2 -42.85 25.38 31.99
CA ASN A 2 -43.36 24.22 31.26
C ASN A 2 -42.35 23.07 31.21
N THR A 3 -42.53 22.06 32.08
CA THR A 3 -41.76 20.81 32.08
C THR A 3 -41.87 20.01 30.79
N ARG A 4 -42.93 20.22 30.00
CA ARG A 4 -43.10 19.58 28.68
C ARG A 4 -42.24 20.19 27.57
N LEU A 5 -41.74 21.42 27.73
CA LEU A 5 -40.91 22.06 26.71
C LEU A 5 -39.46 21.55 26.75
N VAL A 6 -38.94 21.26 27.95
CA VAL A 6 -37.55 20.82 28.18
C VAL A 6 -37.31 19.39 27.66
N ALA A 7 -38.30 18.50 27.79
CA ALA A 7 -38.18 17.11 27.34
C ALA A 7 -38.06 16.99 25.80
N VAL A 8 -38.71 17.88 25.05
CA VAL A 8 -38.69 17.87 23.57
C VAL A 8 -37.35 18.38 23.03
N THR A 9 -36.70 19.33 23.73
CA THR A 9 -35.40 19.88 23.31
C THR A 9 -34.26 18.88 23.52
N ILE A 10 -34.30 18.06 24.58
CA ILE A 10 -33.25 17.09 24.87
C ILE A 10 -33.28 15.92 23.87
N LEU A 11 -34.45 15.46 23.43
CA LEU A 11 -34.55 14.39 22.44
C LEU A 11 -34.02 14.81 21.05
N ALA A 12 -34.21 16.07 20.66
CA ALA A 12 -33.75 16.58 19.37
C ALA A 12 -32.21 16.70 19.28
N VAL A 13 -31.53 17.03 20.38
CA VAL A 13 -30.06 17.14 20.42
C VAL A 13 -29.39 15.76 20.38
N VAL A 14 -29.98 14.75 21.03
CA VAL A 14 -29.43 13.38 21.01
C VAL A 14 -29.60 12.73 19.63
N SER A 15 -30.70 13.00 18.93
CA SER A 15 -30.93 12.44 17.59
C SER A 15 -30.06 13.07 16.49
N LEU A 16 -29.55 14.29 16.70
CA LEU A 16 -28.61 14.94 15.77
C LEU A 16 -27.16 14.43 15.94
N MET A 17 -26.80 13.95 17.14
CA MET A 17 -25.47 13.38 17.41
C MET A 17 -25.31 11.94 16.91
N ALA A 18 -26.39 11.16 16.77
CA ALA A 18 -26.31 9.80 16.24
C ALA A 18 -26.00 9.74 14.73
N SER A 19 -26.25 10.82 13.98
CA SER A 19 -26.02 10.89 12.52
C SER A 19 -24.56 11.19 12.14
N LEU A 20 -23.72 11.60 13.09
CA LEU A 20 -22.31 11.91 12.85
C LEU A 20 -21.37 10.71 13.03
N MET A 21 -21.90 9.54 13.41
CA MET A 21 -21.16 8.29 13.50
C MET A 21 -21.40 7.34 12.30
N GLY A 22 -21.91 7.88 11.18
CA GLY A 22 -21.79 7.23 9.89
C GLY A 22 -20.35 7.33 9.40
N GLY A 23 -19.45 6.50 9.95
CA GLY A 23 -18.06 6.46 9.53
C GLY A 23 -17.97 6.23 8.03
N CYS A 24 -17.45 7.22 7.29
CA CYS A 24 -17.15 7.05 5.88
C CYS A 24 -16.22 5.84 5.73
N ALA A 25 -16.73 4.72 5.22
CA ALA A 25 -15.90 3.59 4.86
C ALA A 25 -14.95 4.07 3.76
N LEU A 26 -13.69 4.31 4.12
CA LEU A 26 -12.64 4.71 3.19
C LEU A 26 -12.51 3.63 2.12
N SER A 27 -12.47 4.04 0.85
CA SER A 27 -12.21 3.10 -0.23
C SER A 27 -10.82 2.47 -0.05
N ARG A 28 -10.61 1.25 -0.54
CA ARG A 28 -9.29 0.59 -0.53
C ARG A 28 -8.23 1.47 -1.19
N TYR A 29 -8.59 2.15 -2.28
CA TYR A 29 -7.73 3.13 -2.94
C TYR A 29 -7.28 4.26 -1.98
N ASP A 30 -8.21 4.88 -1.25
CA ASP A 30 -7.89 5.98 -0.32
C ASP A 30 -7.02 5.50 0.85
N GLN A 31 -7.24 4.28 1.33
CA GLN A 31 -6.40 3.67 2.37
C GLN A 31 -4.97 3.49 1.88
N LEU A 32 -4.79 2.99 0.66
CA LEU A 32 -3.49 2.81 0.03
C LEU A 32 -2.81 4.14 -0.28
N GLN A 33 -3.56 5.17 -0.68
CA GLN A 33 -3.01 6.52 -0.88
C GLN A 33 -2.45 7.09 0.42
N ARG A 34 -3.19 6.99 1.53
CA ARG A 34 -2.69 7.43 2.85
C ARG A 34 -1.45 6.64 3.29
N LYS A 35 -1.39 5.36 2.94
CA LYS A 35 -0.22 4.51 3.20
C LYS A 35 0.99 4.98 2.39
N SER A 36 0.81 5.30 1.12
CA SER A 36 1.84 5.91 0.28
C SER A 36 2.37 7.21 0.89
N ASP A 37 1.48 8.13 1.28
CA ASP A 37 1.86 9.41 1.89
C ASP A 37 2.71 9.20 3.17
N LYS A 38 2.35 8.21 3.98
CA LYS A 38 3.09 7.84 5.20
C LYS A 38 4.49 7.33 4.86
N VAL A 39 4.61 6.41 3.89
CA VAL A 39 5.89 5.85 3.45
C VAL A 39 6.77 6.95 2.82
N GLU A 40 6.19 7.85 2.02
CA GLU A 40 6.92 8.97 1.44
C GLU A 40 7.48 9.90 2.53
N SER A 41 6.67 10.17 3.55
CA SER A 41 7.10 10.97 4.71
C SER A 41 8.25 10.30 5.47
N ALA A 42 8.17 8.99 5.70
CA ALA A 42 9.24 8.21 6.33
C ALA A 42 10.55 8.26 5.51
N LEU A 43 10.46 8.09 4.18
CA LEU A 43 11.62 8.20 3.27
C LEU A 43 12.25 9.60 3.31
N LYS A 44 11.44 10.66 3.27
CA LYS A 44 11.93 12.04 3.36
C LYS A 44 12.60 12.32 4.71
N SER A 45 12.00 11.83 5.80
CA SER A 45 12.53 11.97 7.15
C SER A 45 13.88 11.26 7.30
N GLU A 46 13.97 10.02 6.81
CA GLU A 46 15.20 9.24 6.85
C GLU A 46 16.28 9.84 5.94
N GLN A 47 15.92 10.32 4.75
CA GLN A 47 16.87 11.03 3.88
C GLN A 47 17.46 12.25 4.58
N LYS A 48 16.63 13.06 5.25
CA LYS A 48 17.11 14.21 6.03
C LYS A 48 18.07 13.76 7.13
N ARG A 49 17.69 12.74 7.91
CA ARG A 49 18.53 12.17 8.97
C ARG A 49 19.88 11.69 8.45
N VAL A 50 19.91 11.03 7.29
CA VAL A 50 21.15 10.53 6.67
C VAL A 50 22.00 11.67 6.13
N LEU A 51 21.40 12.74 5.59
CA LEU A 51 22.13 13.93 5.14
C LEU A 51 22.83 14.66 6.29
N ASP A 52 22.28 14.59 7.50
CA ASP A 52 22.88 15.16 8.72
C ASP A 52 24.05 14.31 9.26
N LEU A 53 24.31 13.11 8.72
CA LEU A 53 25.47 12.29 9.05
C LEU A 53 26.76 12.77 8.36
N ASN A 54 27.90 12.37 8.91
CA ASN A 54 29.20 12.62 8.30
C ASN A 54 29.28 12.09 6.87
N ALA A 55 29.96 12.83 6.01
CA ALA A 55 30.14 12.45 4.61
C ALA A 55 31.13 11.29 4.47
N ASP A 56 30.60 10.06 4.44
CA ASP A 56 31.35 8.83 4.21
C ASP A 56 30.64 7.90 3.21
N SER A 57 31.27 6.75 2.93
CA SER A 57 30.72 5.73 2.02
C SER A 57 29.45 5.08 2.56
N THR A 58 29.28 5.00 3.87
CA THR A 58 28.06 4.45 4.50
C THR A 58 26.88 5.38 4.26
N ARG A 59 27.09 6.70 4.38
CA ARG A 59 26.09 7.72 4.06
C ARG A 59 25.66 7.61 2.60
N GLN A 60 26.62 7.51 1.67
CA GLN A 60 26.30 7.39 0.24
C GLN A 60 25.48 6.13 -0.03
N ALA A 61 25.88 4.97 0.48
CA ALA A 61 25.15 3.72 0.29
C ALA A 61 23.72 3.76 0.86
N ARG A 62 23.51 4.49 1.97
CA ARG A 62 22.16 4.73 2.53
C ARG A 62 21.34 5.63 1.62
N LEU A 63 21.92 6.71 1.08
CA LEU A 63 21.23 7.61 0.15
C LEU A 63 20.85 6.91 -1.16
N ASP A 64 21.73 6.03 -1.67
CA ASP A 64 21.45 5.23 -2.87
C ASP A 64 20.28 4.27 -2.60
N HIS A 65 20.30 3.55 -1.46
CA HIS A 65 19.18 2.68 -1.05
C HIS A 65 17.86 3.45 -0.90
N LEU A 66 17.87 4.62 -0.26
CA LEU A 66 16.68 5.46 -0.14
C LEU A 66 16.17 5.94 -1.50
N SER A 67 17.07 6.20 -2.45
CA SER A 67 16.71 6.58 -3.81
C SER A 67 16.01 5.42 -4.54
N ASP A 68 16.52 4.19 -4.39
CA ASP A 68 15.88 2.99 -4.94
C ASP A 68 14.48 2.74 -4.35
N LEU A 69 14.33 2.93 -3.04
CA LEU A 69 13.02 2.82 -2.37
C LEU A 69 12.05 3.89 -2.88
N ARG A 70 12.49 5.14 -3.08
CA ARG A 70 11.66 6.22 -3.65
C ARG A 70 11.25 5.93 -5.09
N LEU A 71 12.15 5.36 -5.91
CA LEU A 71 11.81 4.92 -7.27
C LEU A 71 10.73 3.82 -7.23
N SER A 72 10.86 2.86 -6.31
CA SER A 72 9.87 1.80 -6.12
C SER A 72 8.52 2.36 -5.66
N LEU A 73 8.52 3.30 -4.72
CA LEU A 73 7.31 3.99 -4.26
C LEU A 73 6.59 4.70 -5.41
N SER A 74 7.33 5.53 -6.15
CA SER A 74 6.79 6.26 -7.31
C SER A 74 6.16 5.33 -8.35
N ALA A 75 6.85 4.23 -8.68
CA ALA A 75 6.30 3.25 -9.60
C ALA A 75 5.04 2.54 -9.05
N THR A 76 5.00 2.29 -7.74
CA THR A 76 3.84 1.70 -7.07
C THR A 76 2.64 2.64 -7.10
N ASP A 77 2.85 3.94 -6.88
CA ASP A 77 1.78 4.95 -6.92
C ASP A 77 1.18 5.09 -8.32
N ILE A 78 2.03 5.06 -9.36
CA ILE A 78 1.58 4.98 -10.75
C ILE A 78 0.73 3.70 -10.92
N GLY A 79 1.22 2.55 -10.46
CA GLY A 79 0.47 1.29 -10.48
C GLY A 79 -0.90 1.41 -9.82
N LEU A 80 -0.97 1.96 -8.60
CA LEU A 80 -2.21 2.19 -7.85
C LEU A 80 -3.22 3.02 -8.63
N SER A 81 -2.78 4.12 -9.24
CA SER A 81 -3.64 5.01 -10.05
C SER A 81 -4.25 4.31 -11.27
N THR A 82 -3.58 3.27 -11.79
CA THR A 82 -4.02 2.54 -12.99
C THR A 82 -4.92 1.35 -12.70
N VAL A 83 -4.98 0.84 -11.46
CA VAL A 83 -5.68 -0.42 -11.12
C VAL A 83 -7.12 -0.43 -11.63
N LYS A 84 -7.87 0.65 -11.39
CA LYS A 84 -9.29 0.74 -11.76
C LYS A 84 -9.54 0.60 -13.27
N TYR A 85 -8.55 0.92 -14.10
CA TYR A 85 -8.67 0.98 -15.55
C TYR A 85 -7.94 -0.16 -16.27
N ALA A 86 -6.86 -0.67 -15.67
CA ALA A 86 -5.98 -1.67 -16.27
C ALA A 86 -6.21 -3.10 -15.74
N VAL A 87 -6.90 -3.25 -14.61
CA VAL A 87 -7.14 -4.55 -13.95
C VAL A 87 -8.64 -4.90 -14.02
N PRO A 88 -9.00 -6.14 -14.44
CA PRO A 88 -10.37 -6.64 -14.38
C PRO A 88 -10.99 -6.48 -12.98
N VAL A 89 -12.27 -6.12 -12.89
CA VAL A 89 -12.94 -5.77 -11.62
C VAL A 89 -12.83 -6.88 -10.57
N ASP A 90 -12.89 -8.14 -10.99
CA ASP A 90 -12.73 -9.33 -10.16
C ASP A 90 -11.31 -9.54 -9.63
N GLU A 91 -10.31 -8.91 -10.23
CA GLU A 91 -8.89 -8.98 -9.83
C GLU A 91 -8.40 -7.70 -9.11
N GLN A 92 -9.23 -6.66 -8.99
CA GLN A 92 -8.82 -5.37 -8.41
C GLN A 92 -8.44 -5.46 -6.94
N ASP A 93 -9.21 -6.20 -6.13
CA ASP A 93 -8.91 -6.37 -4.71
C ASP A 93 -7.54 -7.03 -4.49
N LEU A 94 -7.22 -8.04 -5.31
CA LEU A 94 -5.93 -8.71 -5.28
C LEU A 94 -4.80 -7.77 -5.71
N ALA A 95 -5.01 -6.95 -6.74
CA ALA A 95 -4.03 -5.94 -7.14
C ALA A 95 -3.77 -4.93 -6.01
N TYR A 96 -4.81 -4.51 -5.29
CA TYR A 96 -4.68 -3.67 -4.11
C TYR A 96 -3.90 -4.36 -2.98
N ASP A 97 -4.13 -5.65 -2.72
CA ASP A 97 -3.37 -6.41 -1.72
C ASP A 97 -1.88 -6.53 -2.06
N VAL A 98 -1.54 -6.70 -3.35
CA VAL A 98 -0.13 -6.71 -3.78
C VAL A 98 0.50 -5.33 -3.57
N ILE A 99 -0.18 -4.26 -3.99
CA ILE A 99 0.30 -2.88 -3.78
C ILE A 99 0.49 -2.61 -2.28
N GLU A 100 -0.45 -3.08 -1.44
CA GLU A 100 -0.35 -2.96 0.01
C GLU A 100 0.94 -3.59 0.55
N GLN A 101 1.26 -4.82 0.08
CA GLN A 101 2.49 -5.52 0.45
C GLN A 101 3.75 -4.80 -0.05
N VAL A 102 3.70 -4.15 -1.21
CA VAL A 102 4.81 -3.32 -1.70
C VAL A 102 5.05 -2.15 -0.75
N TYR A 103 4.00 -1.42 -0.36
CA TYR A 103 4.15 -0.32 0.61
C TYR A 103 4.70 -0.81 1.96
N ASP A 104 4.21 -1.94 2.48
CA ASP A 104 4.74 -2.53 3.72
C ASP A 104 6.20 -2.94 3.59
N THR A 105 6.60 -3.43 2.42
CA THR A 105 7.99 -3.82 2.16
C THR A 105 8.90 -2.61 2.08
N ILE A 106 8.45 -1.51 1.47
CA ILE A 106 9.20 -0.25 1.45
C ILE A 106 9.33 0.30 2.87
N ASP A 107 8.22 0.39 3.63
CA ASP A 107 8.21 0.88 5.01
C ASP A 107 9.17 0.07 5.89
N TRP A 108 9.13 -1.27 5.77
CA TRP A 108 10.03 -2.16 6.51
C TRP A 108 11.51 -1.95 6.17
N ASN A 109 11.80 -1.57 4.93
CA ASN A 109 13.17 -1.34 4.48
C ASN A 109 13.72 0.04 4.90
N ILE A 110 12.99 0.79 5.74
CA ILE A 110 13.39 2.05 6.38
C ILE A 110 13.50 1.80 7.90
N PRO A 111 14.59 2.17 8.59
CA PRO A 111 15.81 2.83 8.12
C PRO A 111 16.96 1.83 7.90
N LEU A 112 16.79 0.86 6.99
CA LEU A 112 17.80 -0.19 6.85
C LEU A 112 19.16 0.37 6.41
N GLY A 113 20.21 -0.13 7.05
CA GLY A 113 21.60 0.09 6.69
C GLY A 113 22.05 -0.73 5.47
N PRO A 114 23.19 -0.39 4.86
CA PRO A 114 23.68 -1.05 3.65
C PRO A 114 24.04 -2.53 3.86
N THR A 115 24.28 -2.96 5.09
CA THR A 115 24.64 -4.33 5.46
C THR A 115 23.46 -5.13 6.03
N GLU A 116 22.30 -4.50 6.21
CA GLU A 116 21.14 -5.14 6.80
C GLU A 116 20.33 -5.90 5.75
N ALA A 117 19.76 -7.03 6.14
CA ALA A 117 19.01 -7.88 5.23
C ALA A 117 17.72 -7.18 4.78
N LYS A 118 17.63 -6.87 3.48
CA LYS A 118 16.45 -6.24 2.88
C LYS A 118 15.33 -7.26 2.70
N ARG A 119 14.08 -6.84 2.94
CA ARG A 119 12.91 -7.62 2.54
C ARG A 119 12.74 -7.53 1.03
N PRO A 120 12.62 -8.65 0.30
CA PRO A 120 12.41 -8.63 -1.14
C PRO A 120 11.01 -8.10 -1.46
N MET A 121 10.90 -7.40 -2.59
CA MET A 121 9.60 -7.01 -3.16
C MET A 121 8.75 -8.25 -3.48
N PRO A 122 7.42 -8.17 -3.39
CA PRO A 122 6.55 -9.26 -3.77
C PRO A 122 6.76 -9.64 -5.25
N ALA A 123 6.76 -10.95 -5.55
CA ALA A 123 7.08 -11.48 -6.88
C ALA A 123 6.10 -11.04 -7.99
N GLN A 124 4.93 -10.56 -7.60
CA GLN A 124 3.89 -10.03 -8.46
C GLN A 124 4.12 -8.54 -8.81
N PHE A 125 5.13 -7.91 -8.21
CA PHE A 125 5.54 -6.54 -8.50
C PHE A 125 7.01 -6.51 -8.93
N THR A 126 7.23 -6.34 -10.24
CA THR A 126 8.57 -6.36 -10.84
C THR A 126 8.79 -5.13 -11.68
N ASN A 127 9.90 -4.42 -11.47
CA ASN A 127 10.28 -3.22 -12.23
C ASN A 127 9.15 -2.16 -12.30
N GLY A 128 8.42 -1.98 -11.19
CA GLY A 128 7.33 -1.00 -11.15
C GLY A 128 6.03 -1.45 -11.83
N LYS A 129 5.91 -2.74 -12.17
CA LYS A 129 4.74 -3.28 -12.87
C LYS A 129 4.10 -4.40 -12.06
N LEU A 130 2.78 -4.36 -11.96
CA LEU A 130 1.97 -5.48 -11.50
C LEU A 130 1.94 -6.57 -12.59
N ASN A 131 2.37 -7.78 -12.23
CA ASN A 131 2.34 -8.93 -13.12
C ASN A 131 1.15 -9.84 -12.75
N LEU A 132 0.03 -9.61 -13.44
CA LEU A 132 -1.22 -10.33 -13.20
C LEU A 132 -1.17 -11.80 -13.70
N ASN A 133 -0.25 -12.14 -14.62
CA ASN A 133 -0.10 -13.53 -15.09
C ASN A 133 0.41 -14.45 -13.96
N ASN A 134 1.26 -13.92 -13.07
CA ASN A 134 1.69 -14.62 -11.85
C ASN A 134 0.58 -14.70 -10.80
N LEU A 135 -0.37 -13.75 -10.79
CA LEU A 135 -1.54 -13.81 -9.90
C LEU A 135 -2.46 -14.98 -10.27
N ARG A 136 -2.76 -15.15 -11.57
CA ARG A 136 -3.59 -16.27 -12.06
C ARG A 136 -2.95 -17.63 -11.82
N SER A 137 -1.64 -17.74 -11.99
CA SER A 137 -0.92 -19.02 -11.84
C SER A 137 -0.94 -19.55 -10.40
N ASN A 138 -1.02 -18.67 -9.39
CA ASN A 138 -1.16 -19.05 -7.98
C ASN A 138 -2.62 -19.33 -7.56
N MET A 139 -3.60 -19.01 -8.42
CA MET A 139 -5.03 -19.31 -8.20
C MET A 139 -5.52 -20.52 -8.99
N ALA A 140 -4.73 -21.03 -9.94
CA ALA A 140 -5.04 -22.30 -10.59
C ALA A 140 -5.08 -23.41 -9.52
N PRO A 141 -6.19 -24.17 -9.37
CA PRO A 141 -6.23 -25.28 -8.46
C PRO A 141 -5.10 -26.26 -8.81
N ALA A 142 -4.44 -26.81 -7.79
CA ALA A 142 -3.26 -27.67 -7.86
C ALA A 142 -3.44 -29.01 -8.61
N GLY A 143 -4.36 -29.10 -9.56
CA GLY A 143 -4.73 -30.30 -10.31
C GLY A 143 -4.57 -30.23 -11.82
N GLN A 144 -4.13 -29.13 -12.42
CA GLN A 144 -3.85 -29.10 -13.87
C GLN A 144 -2.35 -29.30 -14.13
N SER A 145 -1.92 -30.55 -13.99
CA SER A 145 -0.69 -31.02 -14.60
C SER A 145 -0.81 -30.85 -16.13
N PRO A 146 0.18 -30.27 -16.83
CA PRO A 146 0.12 -30.14 -18.28
C PRO A 146 0.02 -31.54 -18.89
N ALA A 147 -1.06 -31.79 -19.61
CA ALA A 147 -1.26 -33.03 -20.35
C ALA A 147 -0.06 -33.21 -21.29
N THR A 148 0.76 -34.23 -21.02
CA THR A 148 1.83 -34.66 -21.90
C THR A 148 1.22 -34.98 -23.27
N PRO A 149 1.63 -34.32 -24.35
CA PRO A 149 1.17 -34.68 -25.68
C PRO A 149 1.64 -36.11 -25.96
N GLY A 150 0.70 -37.05 -26.04
CA GLY A 150 0.97 -38.41 -26.46
C GLY A 150 1.59 -38.40 -27.85
N ILE A 151 2.83 -38.85 -27.94
CA ILE A 151 3.51 -39.12 -29.21
C ILE A 151 2.75 -40.28 -29.86
N ARG A 152 2.12 -40.02 -31.01
CA ARG A 152 1.71 -41.03 -31.99
C ARG A 152 2.57 -40.87 -33.23
#